data_AF-A0A1H0CKK4-F1
#
_entry.id   AF-A0A1H0CKK4-F1
#
_cell.length_a   1.000
_cell.length_b   1.000
_cell.length_c   1.000
_cell.angle_alpha   90.00
_cell.angle_beta   90.00
_cell.angle_gamma   90.00
#
_symmetry.space_group_name_H-M   'P 1'
#
loop_
_entity.id
_entity.type
_entity.pdbx_description
1 polymer ?
#
loop_
_entity_poly.entity_id
_entity_poly.type
_entity_poly.pdbx_seq_one_letter_code
_entity_poly.pdbx_strand_id
1 'polypeptide(L)'
;MNPPMCRSKLGKKYDLVHIPSSLPLRAQVKHWQHYCLVWTDGEGISSFTYLAHMPLRRKPTDRADVPGMDLLREIIEDLQGFFLPVSHWESILFPTRQLSYRKQDLDTLCSSGEIVWIGRKEPKEKEGRIAFFLAESSTLFEPCLAIVNHRPASHPELLRLLQEKGAIFLSKLGIETGRPPSSLLEELFQLVWDGQAANDQFAPLRLHAAGISKKQDKFKSGLGRWYSLDTLLSPAFDKQSSAMQWTHHLLARFGIITKDLVSGLCPFPWEAIQTALRQLEEWGLVVRGFFITDLHALQFATREFIALLHQHAANTPESQQKFNLLSAADPANPFGLLLPWPEVTGISFSRKSGNYLALKGNQ
;
A
#
# COMPACT_ATOMS: atom_id res chain seq x y z
N MET A 1 -47.20 -6.07 -9.25
CA MET A 1 -46.97 -6.46 -7.85
C MET A 1 -45.92 -5.52 -7.28
N ASN A 2 -46.28 -4.64 -6.35
CA ASN A 2 -45.31 -3.76 -5.69
C ASN A 2 -44.41 -4.60 -4.77
N PRO A 3 -43.09 -4.38 -4.75
CA PRO A 3 -42.20 -5.06 -3.81
C PRO A 3 -42.48 -4.59 -2.37
N PRO A 4 -42.23 -5.42 -1.35
CA PRO A 4 -42.46 -5.06 0.04
C PRO A 4 -41.41 -4.03 0.50
N MET A 5 -41.85 -2.86 0.98
CA MET A 5 -41.00 -1.89 1.67
C MET A 5 -40.72 -2.37 3.10
N CYS A 6 -39.44 -2.44 3.48
CA CYS A 6 -39.05 -2.68 4.88
C CYS A 6 -38.67 -1.36 5.53
N ARG A 7 -39.44 -0.89 6.53
CA ARG A 7 -39.13 0.32 7.30
C ARG A 7 -38.21 -0.05 8.47
N SER A 8 -37.01 0.53 8.53
CA SER A 8 -36.20 0.51 9.76
C SER A 8 -36.66 1.62 10.72
N LYS A 9 -36.40 1.45 12.02
CA LYS A 9 -36.79 2.39 13.11
C LYS A 9 -36.17 3.81 13.02
N LEU A 10 -35.45 4.14 11.93
CA LEU A 10 -34.80 5.44 11.70
C LEU A 10 -35.39 6.23 10.51
N GLY A 11 -36.55 5.85 9.98
CA GLY A 11 -37.33 6.72 9.08
C GLY A 11 -36.80 6.92 7.66
N LYS A 12 -35.77 6.19 7.23
CA LYS A 12 -35.30 6.18 5.83
C LYS A 12 -35.89 4.98 5.06
N LYS A 13 -36.43 5.22 3.86
CA LYS A 13 -36.92 4.18 2.93
C LYS A 13 -35.71 3.46 2.33
N TYR A 14 -35.67 2.13 2.47
CA TYR A 14 -34.73 1.27 1.77
C TYR A 14 -35.55 0.36 0.84
N ASP A 15 -35.25 0.37 -0.46
CA ASP A 15 -35.92 -0.52 -1.40
C ASP A 15 -35.12 -1.80 -1.63
N LEU A 16 -35.83 -2.91 -1.56
CA LEU A 16 -35.37 -4.24 -1.97
C LEU A 16 -35.32 -4.29 -3.50
N VAL A 17 -34.15 -4.13 -4.11
CA VAL A 17 -34.03 -4.24 -5.58
C VAL A 17 -33.70 -5.67 -6.01
N HIS A 18 -34.52 -6.22 -6.89
CA HIS A 18 -34.30 -7.50 -7.54
C HIS A 18 -33.25 -7.34 -8.65
N ILE A 19 -32.11 -8.02 -8.55
CA ILE A 19 -31.03 -7.99 -9.55
C ILE A 19 -31.55 -8.55 -10.89
N PRO A 20 -31.50 -7.80 -12.01
CA PRO A 20 -31.88 -8.28 -13.34
C PRO A 20 -31.08 -9.51 -13.77
N SER A 21 -31.74 -10.46 -14.42
CA SER A 21 -31.14 -11.71 -14.93
C SER A 21 -30.09 -11.51 -16.04
N SER A 22 -29.95 -10.30 -16.57
CA SER A 22 -29.01 -9.93 -17.64
C SER A 22 -27.62 -9.50 -17.15
N LEU A 23 -27.40 -9.33 -15.85
CA LEU A 23 -26.08 -9.04 -15.29
C LEU A 23 -25.25 -10.35 -15.20
N PRO A 24 -24.03 -10.41 -15.75
CA PRO A 24 -23.17 -11.61 -15.69
C PRO A 24 -22.78 -12.02 -14.25
N LEU A 25 -23.08 -11.17 -13.26
CA LEU A 25 -22.78 -11.34 -11.83
C LEU A 25 -23.54 -12.46 -11.11
N ARG A 26 -24.68 -12.97 -11.63
CA ARG A 26 -25.40 -14.07 -10.95
C ARG A 26 -24.55 -15.35 -10.83
N ALA A 27 -23.58 -15.55 -11.72
CA ALA A 27 -22.73 -16.74 -11.71
C ALA A 27 -21.70 -16.74 -10.56
N GLN A 28 -21.30 -15.58 -10.05
CA GLN A 28 -20.24 -15.46 -9.03
C GLN A 28 -20.77 -15.44 -7.59
N VAL A 29 -22.09 -15.36 -7.39
CA VAL A 29 -22.71 -15.09 -6.07
C VAL A 29 -23.69 -16.22 -5.71
N LYS A 30 -23.22 -17.48 -5.70
CA LYS A 30 -24.05 -18.65 -5.35
C LYS A 30 -24.38 -18.78 -3.86
N HIS A 31 -23.88 -17.92 -2.98
CA HIS A 31 -24.00 -18.08 -1.51
C HIS A 31 -24.53 -16.88 -0.73
N TRP A 32 -24.90 -15.77 -1.36
CA TRP A 32 -25.31 -14.56 -0.65
C TRP A 32 -26.76 -14.21 -0.95
N GLN A 33 -27.69 -14.91 -0.30
CA GLN A 33 -29.06 -14.42 -0.18
C GLN A 33 -29.13 -13.48 1.03
N HIS A 34 -29.89 -12.39 0.89
CA HIS A 34 -30.34 -11.43 1.91
C HIS A 34 -29.59 -10.07 1.87
N TYR A 35 -30.16 -9.16 1.07
CA TYR A 35 -30.09 -7.69 1.10
C TYR A 35 -28.74 -7.00 0.74
N CYS A 36 -28.60 -6.57 -0.52
CA CYS A 36 -27.72 -5.44 -0.86
C CYS A 36 -28.53 -4.14 -0.72
N LEU A 37 -28.07 -3.21 0.12
CA LEU A 37 -28.59 -1.85 0.12
C LEU A 37 -27.94 -1.10 -1.04
N VAL A 38 -28.62 -1.07 -2.18
CA VAL A 38 -28.24 -0.16 -3.27
C VAL A 38 -28.78 1.21 -2.93
N TRP A 39 -27.90 2.19 -2.75
CA TRP A 39 -28.31 3.58 -2.61
C TRP A 39 -28.60 4.13 -4.00
N THR A 40 -29.86 4.49 -4.26
CA THR A 40 -30.38 4.82 -5.61
C THR A 40 -30.59 6.32 -5.85
N ASP A 41 -30.30 7.19 -4.88
CA ASP A 41 -30.73 8.59 -4.93
C ASP A 41 -29.61 9.59 -5.27
N GLY A 42 -28.48 9.13 -5.80
CA GLY A 42 -27.39 9.99 -6.26
C GLY A 42 -26.90 9.57 -7.63
N GLU A 43 -26.67 10.55 -8.52
CA GLU A 43 -25.81 10.33 -9.68
C GLU A 43 -24.48 9.73 -9.20
N GLY A 44 -24.02 8.65 -9.85
CA GLY A 44 -22.79 7.96 -9.46
C GLY A 44 -21.58 8.90 -9.46
N ILE A 45 -20.68 8.74 -8.51
CA ILE A 45 -19.49 9.60 -8.38
C ILE A 45 -18.51 9.27 -9.51
N SER A 46 -18.04 10.29 -10.24
CA SER A 46 -17.05 10.06 -11.31
C SER A 46 -15.71 9.58 -10.75
N SER A 47 -14.96 8.80 -11.53
CA SER A 47 -13.59 8.39 -11.16
C SER A 47 -12.66 9.56 -10.89
N PHE A 48 -12.85 10.68 -11.57
CA PHE A 48 -12.04 11.89 -11.40
C PHE A 48 -12.33 12.58 -10.06
N THR A 49 -13.61 12.69 -9.68
CA THR A 49 -14.01 13.17 -8.35
C THR A 49 -13.42 12.27 -7.27
N TYR A 50 -13.53 10.95 -7.42
CA TYR A 50 -12.90 10.02 -6.48
C TYR A 50 -11.38 10.20 -6.40
N LEU A 51 -10.68 10.26 -7.55
CA LEU A 51 -9.23 10.51 -7.59
C LEU A 51 -8.86 11.81 -6.89
N ALA A 52 -9.60 12.91 -7.11
CA ALA A 52 -9.31 14.20 -6.49
C ALA A 52 -9.42 14.18 -4.95
N HIS A 53 -10.29 13.32 -4.41
CA HIS A 53 -10.61 13.24 -2.98
C HIS A 53 -10.14 11.96 -2.30
N MET A 54 -9.39 11.11 -3.02
CA MET A 54 -8.81 9.89 -2.47
C MET A 54 -7.93 10.22 -1.25
N PRO A 55 -8.10 9.54 -0.10
CA PRO A 55 -7.37 9.90 1.13
C PRO A 55 -5.84 9.95 0.97
N LEU A 56 -5.26 9.01 0.20
CA LEU A 56 -3.81 8.97 -0.06
C LEU A 56 -3.29 10.18 -0.86
N ARG A 57 -4.16 10.99 -1.48
CA ARG A 57 -3.80 12.23 -2.16
C ARG A 57 -3.74 13.46 -1.27
N ARG A 58 -4.08 13.36 0.03
CA ARG A 58 -4.02 14.49 0.95
C ARG A 58 -2.69 15.25 0.77
N LYS A 59 -2.81 16.56 0.55
CA LYS A 59 -1.71 17.37 0.02
C LYS A 59 -0.68 17.62 1.12
N PRO A 60 0.61 17.76 0.76
CA PRO A 60 1.66 18.18 1.70
C PRO A 60 1.36 19.52 2.40
N THR A 61 0.59 20.39 1.76
CA THR A 61 0.20 21.71 2.30
C THR A 61 -0.66 21.62 3.56
N ASP A 62 -1.29 20.48 3.85
CA ASP A 62 -2.02 20.27 5.11
C ASP A 62 -1.07 19.96 6.30
N ARG A 63 0.24 19.83 6.04
CA ARG A 63 1.30 19.45 7.00
C ARG A 63 2.46 20.46 7.06
N ALA A 64 2.22 21.71 6.67
CA ALA A 64 3.28 22.72 6.50
C ALA A 64 4.11 23.01 7.78
N ASP A 65 3.63 22.61 8.95
CA ASP A 65 4.26 22.87 10.26
C ASP A 65 4.99 21.65 10.87
N VAL A 66 5.02 20.49 10.19
CA VAL A 66 5.67 19.27 10.72
C VAL A 66 7.18 19.27 10.40
N PRO A 67 8.09 19.12 11.39
CA PRO A 67 9.53 19.05 11.17
C PRO A 67 9.94 17.92 10.21
N GLY A 68 11.06 18.09 9.49
CA GLY A 68 11.41 17.26 8.33
C GLY A 68 11.44 15.73 8.55
N MET A 69 11.88 15.24 9.71
CA MET A 69 11.88 13.79 10.00
C MET A 69 10.49 13.26 10.39
N ASP A 70 9.75 14.04 11.18
CA ASP A 70 8.38 13.68 11.59
C ASP A 70 7.45 13.61 10.38
N LEU A 71 7.61 14.55 9.43
CA LEU A 71 6.86 14.53 8.18
C LEU A 71 7.18 13.28 7.35
N LEU A 72 8.45 12.88 7.27
CA LEU A 72 8.85 11.65 6.58
C LEU A 72 8.22 10.41 7.24
N ARG A 73 8.17 10.37 8.56
CA ARG A 73 7.52 9.30 9.32
C ARG A 73 6.02 9.23 9.01
N GLU A 74 5.31 10.35 9.00
CA GLU A 74 3.89 10.41 8.61
C GLU A 74 3.67 9.99 7.14
N ILE A 75 4.56 10.39 6.24
CA ILE A 75 4.51 9.95 4.83
C ILE A 75 4.67 8.43 4.74
N ILE A 76 5.58 7.85 5.53
CA ILE A 76 5.77 6.40 5.59
C ILE A 76 4.55 5.73 6.20
N GLU A 77 3.92 6.31 7.23
CA GLU A 77 2.67 5.81 7.83
C GLU A 77 1.54 5.69 6.79
N ASP A 78 1.43 6.66 5.88
CA ASP A 78 0.46 6.65 4.79
C ASP A 78 0.80 5.60 3.71
N LEU A 79 2.10 5.36 3.49
CA LEU A 79 2.62 4.47 2.45
C LEU A 79 3.03 3.08 2.95
N GLN A 80 2.62 2.69 4.17
CA GLN A 80 2.97 1.38 4.70
C GLN A 80 2.40 0.25 3.86
N GLY A 81 3.19 -0.81 3.66
CA GLY A 81 2.76 -2.02 2.95
C GLY A 81 2.72 -1.92 1.42
N PHE A 82 3.00 -0.74 0.84
CA PHE A 82 3.12 -0.61 -0.60
C PHE A 82 4.49 -1.10 -1.10
N PHE A 83 4.53 -2.30 -1.67
CA PHE A 83 5.76 -2.82 -2.31
C PHE A 83 5.98 -2.16 -3.68
N LEU A 84 6.82 -1.13 -3.69
CA LEU A 84 7.13 -0.31 -4.87
C LEU A 84 8.61 -0.47 -5.27
N PRO A 85 8.96 -0.29 -6.55
CA PRO A 85 10.35 -0.38 -7.00
C PRO A 85 11.29 0.49 -6.16
N VAL A 86 12.48 -0.04 -5.84
CA VAL A 86 13.48 0.66 -4.98
C VAL A 86 13.73 2.08 -5.47
N SER A 87 13.89 2.26 -6.78
CA SER A 87 14.15 3.52 -7.45
C SER A 87 13.05 4.56 -7.23
N HIS A 88 11.78 4.16 -7.06
CA HIS A 88 10.64 5.09 -6.96
C HIS A 88 10.60 5.84 -5.63
N TRP A 89 11.08 5.24 -4.54
CA TRP A 89 10.97 5.81 -3.20
C TRP A 89 11.65 7.17 -3.07
N GLU A 90 12.96 7.23 -3.37
CA GLU A 90 13.75 8.46 -3.22
C GLU A 90 13.75 9.37 -4.46
N SER A 91 13.17 8.93 -5.59
CA SER A 91 13.10 9.75 -6.82
C SER A 91 11.72 10.32 -7.11
N ILE A 92 10.65 9.70 -6.58
CA ILE A 92 9.26 10.09 -6.84
C ILE A 92 8.52 10.28 -5.53
N LEU A 93 8.41 9.23 -4.70
CA LEU A 93 7.40 9.18 -3.63
C LEU A 93 7.69 10.14 -2.47
N PHE A 94 8.91 10.10 -1.92
CA PHE A 94 9.29 11.00 -0.84
C PHE A 94 9.44 12.45 -1.34
N PRO A 95 10.14 12.75 -2.45
CA PRO A 95 10.29 14.13 -2.92
C PRO A 95 8.98 14.82 -3.31
N THR A 96 7.97 14.07 -3.77
CA THR A 96 6.64 14.64 -4.10
C THR A 96 5.80 14.97 -2.88
N ARG A 97 6.10 14.37 -1.72
CA ARG A 97 5.37 14.58 -0.46
C ARG A 97 6.13 15.49 0.52
N GLN A 98 7.45 15.57 0.39
CA GLN A 98 8.31 16.41 1.21
C GLN A 98 9.37 17.08 0.32
N LEU A 99 9.19 18.38 0.08
CA LEU A 99 10.07 19.17 -0.82
C LEU A 99 11.54 19.15 -0.38
N SER A 100 11.79 19.16 0.94
CA SER A 100 13.14 19.14 1.53
C SER A 100 13.53 17.74 2.01
N TYR A 101 13.15 16.69 1.27
CA TYR A 101 13.52 15.31 1.62
C TYR A 101 15.04 15.11 1.59
N ARG A 102 15.60 14.57 2.69
CA ARG A 102 17.02 14.20 2.77
C ARG A 102 17.13 12.71 3.03
N LYS A 103 18.01 12.05 2.28
CA LYS A 103 18.27 10.60 2.41
C LYS A 103 18.76 10.19 3.80
N GLN A 104 19.47 11.10 4.47
CA GLN A 104 19.95 10.92 5.84
C GLN A 104 18.82 10.80 6.85
N ASP A 105 17.70 11.52 6.65
CA ASP A 105 16.54 11.45 7.54
C ASP A 105 15.96 10.02 7.54
N LEU A 106 15.87 9.39 6.35
CA LEU A 106 15.45 7.99 6.23
C LEU A 106 16.43 7.03 6.90
N ASP A 107 17.74 7.22 6.68
CA ASP A 107 18.75 6.37 7.31
C ASP A 107 18.72 6.51 8.84
N THR A 108 18.47 7.71 9.37
CA THR A 108 18.29 7.95 10.80
C THR A 108 17.07 7.22 11.34
N LEU A 109 15.90 7.32 10.69
CA LEU A 109 14.67 6.63 11.11
C LEU A 109 14.79 5.10 11.09
N CYS A 110 15.52 4.54 10.11
CA CYS A 110 15.83 3.11 10.11
C CYS A 110 16.77 2.76 11.27
N SER A 111 17.81 3.55 11.50
CA SER A 111 18.83 3.25 12.51
C SER A 111 18.35 3.44 13.94
N SER A 112 17.38 4.35 14.16
CA SER A 112 16.69 4.54 15.45
C SER A 112 15.70 3.41 15.73
N GLY A 113 15.37 2.58 14.73
CA GLY A 113 14.39 1.52 14.84
C GLY A 113 12.94 2.00 14.80
N GLU A 114 12.69 3.23 14.34
CA GLU A 114 11.32 3.74 14.16
C GLU A 114 10.67 3.19 12.89
N ILE A 115 11.49 2.89 11.87
CA ILE A 115 11.04 2.37 10.60
C ILE A 115 11.79 1.08 10.27
N VAL A 116 11.03 0.10 9.78
CA VAL A 116 11.54 -1.13 9.18
C VAL A 116 11.19 -1.15 7.71
N TRP A 117 12.01 -1.84 6.92
CA TRP A 117 11.75 -2.03 5.49
C TRP A 117 11.91 -3.49 5.10
N ILE A 118 11.06 -3.92 4.17
CA ILE A 118 11.01 -5.30 3.68
C ILE A 118 11.24 -5.28 2.18
N GLY A 119 12.20 -6.08 1.73
CA GLY A 119 12.44 -6.32 0.32
C GLY A 119 11.72 -7.55 -0.21
N ARG A 120 11.39 -7.52 -1.50
CA ARG A 120 11.04 -8.71 -2.27
C ARG A 120 11.37 -8.49 -3.74
N LYS A 121 11.64 -9.57 -4.47
CA LYS A 121 11.77 -9.51 -5.93
C LYS A 121 11.16 -10.74 -6.56
N GLU A 122 10.17 -10.55 -7.41
CA GLU A 122 9.62 -11.66 -8.18
C GLU A 122 10.50 -11.94 -9.43
N PRO A 123 10.61 -13.20 -9.90
CA PRO A 123 11.55 -13.56 -10.98
C PRO A 123 11.39 -12.78 -12.29
N LYS A 124 10.18 -12.28 -12.58
CA LYS A 124 9.86 -11.52 -13.79
C LYS A 124 10.17 -10.02 -13.67
N GLU A 125 10.58 -9.55 -12.50
CA GLU A 125 10.76 -8.14 -12.22
C GLU A 125 12.19 -7.66 -12.53
N LYS A 126 12.27 -6.51 -13.20
CA LYS A 126 13.56 -5.89 -13.56
C LYS A 126 14.31 -5.36 -12.34
N GLU A 127 13.57 -4.91 -11.33
CA GLU A 127 14.08 -4.28 -10.12
C GLU A 127 13.38 -4.89 -8.89
N GLY A 128 14.06 -4.93 -7.75
CA GLY A 128 13.44 -5.30 -6.48
C GLY A 128 12.44 -4.25 -6.00
N ARG A 129 11.55 -4.66 -5.11
CA ARG A 129 10.54 -3.80 -4.49
C ARG A 129 10.74 -3.73 -2.99
N ILE A 130 10.49 -2.55 -2.44
CA ILE A 130 10.56 -2.26 -1.01
C ILE A 130 9.20 -1.77 -0.53
N ALA A 131 8.79 -2.24 0.65
CA ALA A 131 7.77 -1.59 1.46
C ALA A 131 8.40 -1.12 2.77
N PHE A 132 8.04 0.09 3.21
CA PHE A 132 8.38 0.61 4.53
C PHE A 132 7.23 0.40 5.49
N PHE A 133 7.55 0.29 6.78
CA PHE A 133 6.58 0.20 7.87
C PHE A 133 7.12 0.93 9.09
N LEU A 134 6.24 1.47 9.91
CA LEU A 134 6.57 1.89 11.27
C LEU A 134 6.83 0.63 12.11
N ALA A 135 7.84 0.67 12.97
CA ALA A 135 8.20 -0.46 13.82
C ALA A 135 7.08 -0.86 14.79
N GLU A 136 6.23 0.10 15.18
CA GLU A 136 5.04 -0.15 16.02
C GLU A 136 3.86 -0.77 15.26
N SER A 137 3.89 -0.77 13.93
CA SER A 137 2.83 -1.32 13.07
C SER A 137 3.00 -2.82 12.78
N SER A 138 3.29 -3.62 13.81
CA SER A 138 3.53 -5.08 13.69
C SER A 138 2.40 -5.80 12.98
N THR A 139 1.15 -5.45 13.30
CA THR A 139 -0.05 -5.99 12.66
C THR A 139 -0.12 -5.72 11.15
N LEU A 140 0.63 -4.76 10.61
CA LEU A 140 0.72 -4.53 9.17
C LEU A 140 1.85 -5.33 8.49
N PHE A 141 3.04 -5.41 9.10
CA PHE A 141 4.19 -6.06 8.47
C PHE A 141 4.34 -7.55 8.75
N GLU A 142 3.92 -8.05 9.91
CA GLU A 142 3.97 -9.49 10.26
C GLU A 142 3.30 -10.41 9.23
N PRO A 143 2.11 -10.10 8.65
CA PRO A 143 1.54 -10.94 7.60
C PRO A 143 2.40 -10.97 6.33
N CYS A 144 3.15 -9.90 6.02
CA CYS A 144 4.08 -9.89 4.89
C CYS A 144 5.28 -10.83 5.14
N LEU A 145 5.77 -10.88 6.38
CA LEU A 145 6.86 -11.76 6.79
C LEU A 145 6.44 -13.23 6.88
N ALA A 146 5.25 -13.50 7.42
CA ALA A 146 4.73 -14.86 7.57
C ALA A 146 4.59 -15.60 6.22
N ILE A 147 4.24 -14.88 5.14
CA ILE A 147 4.18 -15.45 3.78
C ILE A 147 5.57 -15.91 3.29
N VAL A 148 6.61 -15.18 3.70
CA VAL A 148 7.98 -15.38 3.23
C VAL A 148 8.74 -16.43 4.04
N ASN A 149 8.46 -16.54 5.35
CA ASN A 149 9.13 -17.50 6.23
C ASN A 149 8.97 -18.97 5.81
N HIS A 150 7.97 -19.28 4.98
CA HIS A 150 7.75 -20.62 4.45
C HIS A 150 8.48 -20.89 3.12
N ARG A 151 9.17 -19.89 2.56
CA ARG A 151 9.94 -20.03 1.32
C ARG A 151 11.39 -20.44 1.62
N PRO A 152 12.01 -21.29 0.80
CA PRO A 152 13.42 -21.63 0.95
C PRO A 152 14.29 -20.37 0.73
N ALA A 153 15.26 -20.17 1.61
CA ALA A 153 16.25 -19.10 1.51
C ALA A 153 17.24 -19.39 0.36
N SER A 154 17.67 -18.36 -0.37
CA SER A 154 18.76 -18.48 -1.35
C SER A 154 20.09 -18.82 -0.68
N HIS A 155 20.32 -18.34 0.55
CA HIS A 155 21.54 -18.56 1.34
C HIS A 155 21.21 -19.01 2.78
N PRO A 156 20.78 -20.26 2.99
CA PRO A 156 20.28 -20.74 4.29
C PRO A 156 21.31 -20.69 5.41
N GLU A 157 22.59 -20.98 5.12
CA GLU A 157 23.66 -20.90 6.14
C GLU A 157 23.92 -19.47 6.62
N LEU A 158 23.87 -18.50 5.71
CA LEU A 158 24.03 -17.09 6.07
C LEU A 158 22.81 -16.57 6.84
N LEU A 159 21.60 -16.97 6.43
CA LEU A 159 20.38 -16.66 7.17
C LEU A 159 20.44 -17.22 8.60
N ARG A 160 20.84 -18.48 8.76
CA ARG A 160 21.00 -19.12 10.07
C ARG A 160 22.00 -18.38 10.95
N LEU A 161 23.12 -17.93 10.37
CA LEU A 161 24.09 -17.11 11.10
C LEU A 161 23.49 -15.78 11.58
N LEU A 162 22.66 -15.11 10.77
CA LEU A 162 21.95 -13.89 11.18
C LEU A 162 20.94 -14.17 12.30
N GLN A 163 20.23 -15.30 12.24
CA GLN A 163 19.28 -15.73 13.27
C GLN A 163 19.99 -16.02 14.60
N GLU A 164 21.14 -16.69 14.56
CA GLU A 164 21.93 -17.05 15.75
C GLU A 164 22.64 -15.85 16.38
N LYS A 165 23.15 -14.90 15.57
CA LYS A 165 23.97 -13.76 16.05
C LYS A 165 23.18 -12.47 16.24
N GLY A 166 21.96 -12.39 15.71
CA GLY A 166 21.19 -11.15 15.64
C GLY A 166 21.84 -10.10 14.73
N ALA A 167 21.51 -8.83 14.97
CA ALA A 167 21.98 -7.72 14.14
C ALA A 167 23.52 -7.59 14.13
N ILE A 168 24.14 -7.69 12.96
CA ILE A 168 25.60 -7.79 12.80
C ILE A 168 26.13 -6.95 11.63
N PHE A 169 27.29 -6.30 11.81
CA PHE A 169 27.97 -5.55 10.74
C PHE A 169 28.60 -6.48 9.70
N LEU A 170 28.65 -6.02 8.43
CA LEU A 170 29.26 -6.77 7.32
C LEU A 170 30.73 -7.14 7.57
N SER A 171 31.53 -6.25 8.18
CA SER A 171 32.93 -6.58 8.50
C SER A 171 33.05 -7.70 9.53
N LYS A 172 32.14 -7.74 10.51
CA LYS A 172 32.14 -8.80 11.51
C LYS A 172 31.71 -10.13 10.89
N LEU A 173 30.69 -10.11 10.01
CA LEU A 173 30.33 -11.29 9.21
C LEU A 173 31.52 -11.82 8.39
N GLY A 174 32.30 -10.94 7.77
CA GLY A 174 33.51 -11.32 7.02
C GLY A 174 34.55 -12.02 7.89
N ILE A 175 34.78 -11.53 9.10
CA ILE A 175 35.71 -12.16 10.07
C ILE A 175 35.18 -13.53 10.53
N GLU A 176 33.91 -13.61 10.92
CA GLU A 176 33.28 -14.84 11.45
C GLU A 176 33.23 -15.96 10.40
N THR A 177 33.00 -15.61 9.14
CA THR A 177 32.88 -16.58 8.05
C THR A 177 34.21 -16.82 7.30
N GLY A 178 35.22 -15.97 7.50
CA GLY A 178 36.45 -15.97 6.71
C GLY A 178 36.25 -15.58 5.24
N ARG A 179 35.11 -14.96 4.89
CA ARG A 179 34.71 -14.64 3.51
C ARG A 179 34.85 -13.14 3.21
N PRO A 180 35.13 -12.77 1.95
CA PRO A 180 35.25 -11.36 1.57
C PRO A 180 33.89 -10.63 1.70
N PRO A 181 33.88 -9.38 2.23
CA PRO A 181 32.66 -8.58 2.39
C PRO A 181 31.82 -8.42 1.12
N SER A 182 32.45 -8.33 -0.06
CA SER A 182 31.75 -8.19 -1.35
C SER A 182 30.89 -9.40 -1.69
N SER A 183 31.39 -10.61 -1.47
CA SER A 183 30.62 -11.85 -1.68
C SER A 183 29.46 -11.94 -0.70
N LEU A 184 29.69 -11.65 0.58
CA LEU A 184 28.64 -11.65 1.60
C LEU A 184 27.57 -10.59 1.30
N LEU A 185 27.95 -9.41 0.81
CA LEU A 185 27.02 -8.35 0.48
C LEU A 185 26.04 -8.76 -0.62
N GLU A 186 26.50 -9.41 -1.68
CA GLU A 186 25.62 -9.91 -2.76
C GLU A 186 24.64 -10.97 -2.23
N GLU A 187 25.10 -11.88 -1.35
CA GLU A 187 24.23 -12.90 -0.73
C GLU A 187 23.21 -12.29 0.23
N LEU A 188 23.61 -11.29 1.01
CA LEU A 188 22.69 -10.52 1.87
C LEU A 188 21.61 -9.83 1.04
N PHE A 189 21.95 -9.30 -0.14
CA PHE A 189 20.93 -8.76 -1.03
C PHE A 189 20.01 -9.82 -1.61
N GLN A 190 20.48 -11.04 -1.90
CA GLN A 190 19.57 -12.13 -2.26
C GLN A 190 18.60 -12.45 -1.11
N LEU A 191 19.08 -12.51 0.14
CA LEU A 191 18.20 -12.70 1.30
C LEU A 191 17.22 -11.53 1.50
N VAL A 192 17.61 -10.30 1.17
CA VAL A 192 16.69 -9.14 1.11
C VAL A 192 15.61 -9.35 0.06
N TRP A 193 15.95 -9.89 -1.11
CA TRP A 193 15.00 -10.15 -2.20
C TRP A 193 14.12 -11.37 -1.96
N ASP A 194 14.59 -12.32 -1.17
CA ASP A 194 13.79 -13.40 -0.61
C ASP A 194 12.81 -12.87 0.43
N GLY A 195 13.07 -11.70 1.04
CA GLY A 195 12.28 -11.09 2.11
C GLY A 195 12.61 -11.63 3.50
N GLN A 196 13.82 -12.14 3.70
CA GLN A 196 14.25 -12.85 4.92
C GLN A 196 15.33 -12.10 5.72
N ALA A 197 15.96 -11.09 5.12
CA ALA A 197 16.93 -10.23 5.79
C ALA A 197 16.67 -8.75 5.45
N ALA A 198 17.14 -7.87 6.34
CA ALA A 198 17.15 -6.43 6.14
C ALA A 198 18.40 -5.80 6.79
N ASN A 199 18.55 -4.50 6.63
CA ASN A 199 19.60 -3.70 7.26
C ASN A 199 18.96 -2.53 8.01
N ASP A 200 19.52 -2.16 9.17
CA ASP A 200 19.03 -1.03 9.98
C ASP A 200 19.32 0.36 9.36
N GLN A 201 19.88 0.40 8.16
CA GLN A 201 19.98 1.59 7.31
C GLN A 201 19.49 1.27 5.89
N PHE A 202 19.03 2.29 5.17
CA PHE A 202 18.64 2.14 3.76
C PHE A 202 19.83 2.37 2.81
N ALA A 203 20.89 3.02 3.30
CA ALA A 203 22.10 3.34 2.55
C ALA A 203 22.75 2.16 1.78
N PRO A 204 22.90 0.94 2.35
CA PRO A 204 23.45 -0.18 1.60
C PRO A 204 22.66 -0.48 0.34
N LEU A 205 21.34 -0.57 0.48
CA LEU A 205 20.46 -0.92 -0.61
C LEU A 205 20.42 0.18 -1.67
N ARG A 206 20.42 1.45 -1.24
CA ARG A 206 20.51 2.60 -2.13
C ARG A 206 21.76 2.56 -3.02
N LEU A 207 22.92 2.26 -2.44
CA LEU A 207 24.19 2.16 -3.19
C LEU A 207 24.21 0.96 -4.14
N HIS A 208 23.61 -0.16 -3.72
CA HIS A 208 23.45 -1.34 -4.55
C HIS A 208 22.54 -1.09 -5.76
N ALA A 209 21.37 -0.46 -5.54
CA ALA A 209 20.42 -0.12 -6.60
C ALA A 209 21.01 0.87 -7.62
N ALA A 210 21.88 1.80 -7.18
CA ALA A 210 22.59 2.71 -8.07
C ALA A 210 23.73 2.04 -8.88
N GLY A 211 23.99 0.74 -8.68
CA GLY A 211 25.10 0.02 -9.31
C GLY A 211 26.48 0.46 -8.81
N ILE A 212 26.54 1.24 -7.74
CA ILE A 212 27.79 1.79 -7.16
C ILE A 212 28.51 0.71 -6.35
N SER A 213 27.78 -0.26 -5.77
CA SER A 213 28.36 -1.39 -5.03
C SER A 213 29.34 -2.24 -5.84
N LYS A 214 29.17 -2.33 -7.17
CA LYS A 214 30.04 -3.13 -8.05
C LYS A 214 31.41 -2.48 -8.34
N LYS A 215 31.62 -1.21 -7.96
CA LYS A 215 32.81 -0.43 -8.38
C LYS A 215 33.82 -0.11 -7.27
N GLN A 216 33.62 -0.52 -6.00
CA GLN A 216 34.54 -0.07 -4.93
C GLN A 216 34.83 -1.10 -3.82
N ASP A 217 36.14 -1.32 -3.61
CA ASP A 217 36.82 -1.75 -2.36
C ASP A 217 36.59 -0.82 -1.15
N LYS A 218 35.68 0.16 -1.27
CA LYS A 218 35.39 1.19 -0.25
C LYS A 218 33.96 1.10 0.29
N PHE A 219 33.29 -0.04 0.16
CA PHE A 219 32.10 -0.31 0.96
C PHE A 219 32.56 -0.49 2.42
N LYS A 220 32.69 0.64 3.14
CA LYS A 220 33.00 0.62 4.56
C LYS A 220 31.88 -0.13 5.26
N SER A 221 32.24 -1.06 6.13
CA SER A 221 31.31 -1.88 6.90
C SER A 221 30.37 -1.11 7.84
N GLY A 222 30.48 0.23 7.90
CA GLY A 222 29.67 1.12 8.73
C GLY A 222 28.32 1.52 8.14
N LEU A 223 27.87 0.90 7.06
CA LEU A 223 26.54 1.15 6.48
C LEU A 223 25.48 0.26 7.16
N GLY A 224 25.40 0.33 8.48
CA GLY A 224 24.39 -0.39 9.26
C GLY A 224 24.65 -1.88 9.50
N ARG A 225 23.79 -2.47 10.32
CA ARG A 225 23.79 -3.88 10.74
C ARG A 225 22.75 -4.66 9.95
N TRP A 226 23.12 -5.86 9.53
CA TRP A 226 22.25 -6.83 8.87
C TRP A 226 21.59 -7.72 9.91
N TYR A 227 20.31 -8.02 9.73
CA TYR A 227 19.54 -8.86 10.64
C TYR A 227 18.52 -9.70 9.86
N SER A 228 18.09 -10.83 10.45
CA SER A 228 16.99 -11.62 9.88
C SER A 228 15.64 -11.01 10.24
N LEU A 229 14.73 -10.95 9.27
CA LEU A 229 13.41 -10.37 9.47
C LEU A 229 12.51 -11.20 10.40
N ASP A 230 12.82 -12.48 10.63
CA ASP A 230 12.08 -13.31 11.57
C ASP A 230 12.18 -12.81 13.03
N THR A 231 13.24 -12.07 13.36
CA THR A 231 13.43 -11.42 14.67
C THR A 231 12.34 -10.38 14.97
N LEU A 232 11.62 -9.92 13.95
CA LEU A 232 10.50 -8.98 14.08
C LEU A 232 9.14 -9.67 14.31
N LEU A 233 9.07 -11.00 14.20
CA LEU A 233 7.82 -11.74 14.36
C LEU A 233 7.49 -11.94 15.83
N SER A 234 6.30 -11.49 16.22
CA SER A 234 5.75 -11.83 17.53
C SER A 234 5.13 -13.23 17.52
N PRO A 235 5.39 -14.06 18.56
CA PRO A 235 4.65 -15.31 18.76
C PRO A 235 3.16 -15.07 19.05
N ALA A 236 2.77 -13.83 19.41
CA ALA A 236 1.39 -13.43 19.67
C ALA A 236 0.67 -12.89 18.42
N PHE A 237 1.18 -13.14 17.21
CA PHE A 237 0.55 -12.69 15.96
C PHE A 237 -0.89 -13.22 15.81
N ASP A 238 -1.86 -12.31 15.90
CA ASP A 238 -3.27 -12.59 15.62
C ASP A 238 -3.63 -12.21 14.18
N LYS A 239 -3.90 -13.24 13.36
CA LYS A 239 -4.32 -13.09 11.97
C LYS A 239 -5.62 -12.30 11.83
N GLN A 240 -6.56 -12.43 12.76
CA GLN A 240 -7.86 -11.76 12.66
C GLN A 240 -7.71 -10.26 12.95
N SER A 241 -7.04 -9.90 14.05
CA SER A 241 -6.70 -8.51 14.36
C SER A 241 -5.89 -7.85 13.24
N SER A 242 -4.88 -8.56 12.71
CA SER A 242 -4.08 -8.06 11.58
C SER A 242 -4.92 -7.84 10.30
N ALA A 243 -5.83 -8.75 9.96
CA ALA A 243 -6.76 -8.56 8.83
C ALA A 243 -7.71 -7.36 9.05
N MET A 244 -8.19 -7.15 10.28
CA MET A 244 -8.97 -5.97 10.64
C MET A 244 -8.16 -4.68 10.50
N GLN A 245 -6.92 -4.66 10.99
CA GLN A 245 -6.03 -3.51 10.86
C GLN A 245 -5.70 -3.20 9.40
N TRP A 246 -5.46 -4.21 8.57
CA TRP A 246 -5.29 -4.04 7.12
C TRP A 246 -6.55 -3.49 6.46
N THR A 247 -7.74 -3.90 6.92
CA THR A 247 -9.01 -3.35 6.42
C THR A 247 -9.12 -1.86 6.74
N HIS A 248 -8.82 -1.45 7.98
CA HIS A 248 -8.77 -0.05 8.36
C HIS A 248 -7.72 0.75 7.58
N HIS A 249 -6.52 0.18 7.41
CA HIS A 249 -5.45 0.81 6.61
C HIS A 249 -5.90 1.06 5.18
N LEU A 250 -6.45 0.04 4.49
CA LEU A 250 -6.92 0.19 3.11
C LEU A 250 -8.06 1.22 3.01
N LEU A 251 -9.03 1.24 3.94
CA LEU A 251 -10.06 2.28 3.98
C LEU A 251 -9.46 3.67 4.22
N ALA A 252 -8.45 3.80 5.09
CA ALA A 252 -7.80 5.06 5.39
C ALA A 252 -6.95 5.60 4.22
N ARG A 253 -6.48 4.74 3.29
CA ARG A 253 -5.69 5.17 2.12
C ARG A 253 -6.53 5.32 0.86
N PHE A 254 -7.45 4.40 0.61
CA PHE A 254 -8.24 4.38 -0.61
C PHE A 254 -9.64 4.96 -0.42
N GLY A 255 -10.19 4.98 0.79
CA GLY A 255 -11.59 5.35 1.06
C GLY A 255 -12.59 4.29 0.61
N ILE A 256 -12.26 3.51 -0.42
CA ILE A 256 -12.99 2.33 -0.87
C ILE A 256 -12.13 1.07 -0.80
N ILE A 257 -12.76 -0.09 -0.61
CA ILE A 257 -12.15 -1.41 -0.77
C ILE A 257 -12.92 -2.20 -1.83
N THR A 258 -12.17 -2.79 -2.77
CA THR A 258 -12.65 -3.78 -3.73
C THR A 258 -11.84 -5.07 -3.62
N LYS A 259 -12.37 -6.16 -4.19
CA LYS A 259 -11.65 -7.43 -4.27
C LYS A 259 -10.32 -7.32 -5.01
N ASP A 260 -10.29 -6.55 -6.09
CA ASP A 260 -9.08 -6.36 -6.90
C ASP A 260 -8.01 -5.57 -6.15
N LEU A 261 -8.43 -4.55 -5.38
CA LEU A 261 -7.53 -3.79 -4.51
C LEU A 261 -6.85 -4.72 -3.49
N VAL A 262 -7.63 -5.55 -2.80
CA VAL A 262 -7.13 -6.51 -1.81
C VAL A 262 -6.17 -7.49 -2.48
N SER A 263 -6.56 -8.07 -3.62
CA SER A 263 -5.73 -9.04 -4.34
C SER A 263 -4.41 -8.46 -4.84
N GLY A 264 -4.35 -7.16 -5.12
CA GLY A 264 -3.15 -6.49 -5.64
C GLY A 264 -2.19 -5.97 -4.56
N LEU A 265 -2.68 -5.60 -3.37
CA LEU A 265 -1.89 -4.87 -2.37
C LEU A 265 -1.87 -5.49 -0.98
N CYS A 266 -2.88 -6.28 -0.61
CA CYS A 266 -3.01 -6.83 0.72
C CYS A 266 -2.28 -8.18 0.82
N PRO A 267 -1.57 -8.46 1.94
CA PRO A 267 -1.00 -9.80 2.17
C PRO A 267 -2.09 -10.84 2.52
N PHE A 268 -3.32 -10.42 2.79
CA PHE A 268 -4.42 -11.33 3.13
C PHE A 268 -5.25 -11.72 1.89
N PRO A 269 -5.79 -12.96 1.88
CA PRO A 269 -6.79 -13.34 0.90
C PRO A 269 -8.07 -12.52 1.10
N TRP A 270 -8.85 -12.38 0.02
CA TRP A 270 -10.13 -11.66 0.03
C TRP A 270 -11.06 -12.09 1.17
N GLU A 271 -11.14 -13.39 1.48
CA GLU A 271 -12.07 -13.91 2.49
C GLU A 271 -11.78 -13.40 3.91
N ALA A 272 -10.50 -13.19 4.25
CA ALA A 272 -10.11 -12.65 5.54
C ALA A 272 -10.54 -11.18 5.67
N ILE A 273 -10.32 -10.39 4.61
CA ILE A 273 -10.75 -8.99 4.56
C ILE A 273 -12.27 -8.87 4.48
N GLN A 274 -12.94 -9.75 3.74
CA GLN A 274 -14.40 -9.79 3.67
C GLN A 274 -15.03 -10.06 5.04
N THR A 275 -14.42 -10.92 5.86
CA THR A 275 -14.87 -11.19 7.22
C THR A 275 -14.78 -9.94 8.09
N ALA A 276 -13.66 -9.21 8.04
CA ALA A 276 -13.50 -7.93 8.73
C ALA A 276 -14.49 -6.86 8.23
N LEU A 277 -14.67 -6.74 6.91
CA LEU A 277 -15.65 -5.84 6.29
C LEU A 277 -17.09 -6.14 6.74
N ARG A 278 -17.47 -7.41 6.83
CA ARG A 278 -18.79 -7.82 7.34
C ARG A 278 -18.99 -7.37 8.78
N GLN A 279 -17.98 -7.54 9.63
CA GLN A 279 -18.02 -7.07 11.02
C GLN A 279 -18.18 -5.54 11.09
N LEU A 280 -17.43 -4.79 10.27
CA LEU A 280 -17.57 -3.32 10.19
C LEU A 280 -18.95 -2.88 9.64
N GLU A 281 -19.54 -3.66 8.73
CA GLU A 281 -20.90 -3.45 8.21
C GLU A 281 -21.96 -3.69 9.29
N GLU A 282 -21.83 -4.77 10.07
CA GLU A 282 -22.70 -5.08 11.21
C GLU A 282 -22.64 -3.97 12.28
N TRP A 283 -21.47 -3.36 12.50
CA TRP A 283 -21.30 -2.19 13.37
C TRP A 283 -21.79 -0.87 12.74
N GLY A 284 -22.19 -0.90 11.47
CA GLY A 284 -22.72 0.26 10.75
C GLY A 284 -21.65 1.27 10.28
N LEU A 285 -20.37 0.97 10.47
CA LEU A 285 -19.22 1.83 10.10
C LEU A 285 -18.95 1.82 8.59
N VAL A 286 -19.17 0.67 7.96
CA VAL A 286 -18.95 0.46 6.52
C VAL A 286 -20.28 0.14 5.84
N VAL A 287 -20.41 0.57 4.59
CA VAL A 287 -21.49 0.16 3.69
C VAL A 287 -20.92 -0.42 2.41
N ARG A 288 -21.66 -1.35 1.82
CA ARG A 288 -21.34 -1.95 0.52
C ARG A 288 -22.25 -1.42 -0.58
N GLY A 289 -21.72 -1.22 -1.79
CA GLY A 289 -22.48 -0.68 -2.91
C GLY A 289 -21.63 -0.46 -4.16
N PHE A 290 -22.17 0.32 -5.09
CA PHE A 290 -21.48 0.80 -6.29
C PHE A 290 -21.50 2.33 -6.23
N PHE A 291 -20.45 2.93 -5.71
CA PHE A 291 -20.41 4.38 -5.46
C PHE A 291 -19.76 5.14 -6.62
N ILE A 292 -18.70 4.55 -7.20
CA ILE A 292 -17.96 5.11 -8.33
C ILE A 292 -18.47 4.51 -9.63
N THR A 293 -18.85 5.37 -10.59
CA THR A 293 -19.52 4.98 -11.84
C THR A 293 -18.69 4.06 -12.72
N ASP A 294 -17.39 4.37 -12.89
CA ASP A 294 -16.51 3.62 -13.80
C ASP A 294 -15.88 2.38 -13.14
N LEU A 295 -16.28 2.07 -11.91
CA LEU A 295 -15.81 0.92 -11.15
C LEU A 295 -16.93 -0.11 -10.98
N HIS A 296 -17.01 -1.03 -11.92
CA HIS A 296 -18.05 -2.07 -11.96
C HIS A 296 -17.76 -3.27 -11.04
N ALA A 297 -17.15 -3.02 -9.88
CA ALA A 297 -16.90 -4.00 -8.83
C ALA A 297 -17.68 -3.60 -7.57
N LEU A 298 -18.04 -4.59 -6.73
CA LEU A 298 -18.62 -4.30 -5.41
C LEU A 298 -17.59 -3.53 -4.58
N GLN A 299 -18.03 -2.39 -4.04
CA GLN A 299 -17.19 -1.48 -3.26
C GLN A 299 -17.67 -1.46 -1.80
N PHE A 300 -16.73 -1.35 -0.88
CA PHE A 300 -16.97 -1.10 0.53
C PHE A 300 -16.37 0.23 0.92
N ALA A 301 -17.10 1.10 1.60
CA ALA A 301 -16.60 2.40 2.02
C ALA A 301 -17.26 2.84 3.33
N THR A 302 -16.62 3.78 4.03
CA THR A 302 -17.25 4.40 5.21
C THR A 302 -18.35 5.35 4.78
N ARG A 303 -19.36 5.55 5.64
CA ARG A 303 -20.48 6.46 5.34
C ARG A 303 -20.00 7.90 5.22
N GLU A 304 -19.02 8.26 6.04
CA GLU A 304 -18.39 9.58 6.09
C GLU A 304 -17.67 9.88 4.77
N PHE A 305 -16.94 8.92 4.22
CA PHE A 305 -16.24 9.10 2.96
C PHE A 305 -17.19 9.26 1.78
N ILE A 306 -18.26 8.45 1.74
CA ILE A 306 -19.29 8.58 0.71
C ILE A 306 -19.97 9.96 0.78
N ALA A 307 -20.37 10.39 1.98
CA ALA A 307 -20.99 11.70 2.17
C ALA A 307 -20.07 12.85 1.70
N LEU A 308 -18.77 12.75 2.00
CA LEU A 308 -17.75 13.70 1.54
C LEU A 308 -17.66 13.73 0.01
N LEU A 309 -17.64 12.57 -0.66
CA LEU A 309 -17.59 12.51 -2.12
C LEU A 309 -18.82 13.16 -2.77
N HIS A 310 -20.02 12.92 -2.25
CA HIS A 310 -21.24 13.57 -2.76
C HIS A 310 -21.26 15.07 -2.52
N GLN A 311 -20.79 15.52 -1.37
CA GLN A 311 -20.66 16.95 -1.08
C GLN A 311 -19.71 17.63 -2.09
N HIS A 312 -18.60 16.98 -2.44
CA HIS A 312 -17.67 17.51 -3.44
C HIS A 312 -18.19 17.42 -4.87
N ALA A 313 -18.90 16.35 -5.22
CA ALA A 313 -19.57 16.25 -6.53
C ALA A 313 -20.57 17.40 -6.74
N ALA A 314 -21.35 17.73 -5.70
CA ALA A 314 -22.33 18.82 -5.73
C ALA A 314 -21.67 20.22 -5.74
N ASN A 315 -20.55 20.40 -5.05
CA ASN A 315 -19.88 21.69 -4.87
C ASN A 315 -18.67 21.88 -5.79
N THR A 316 -18.76 21.49 -7.07
CA THR A 316 -17.65 21.68 -8.03
C THR A 316 -17.41 23.18 -8.23
N PRO A 317 -16.36 23.80 -7.66
CA PRO A 317 -16.15 25.23 -7.80
C PRO A 317 -15.68 25.55 -9.22
N GLU A 318 -16.11 26.69 -9.77
CA GLU A 318 -15.50 27.24 -10.98
C GLU A 318 -13.98 27.44 -10.79
N SER A 319 -13.23 27.08 -11.83
CA SER A 319 -11.81 26.75 -11.78
C SER A 319 -10.91 27.82 -11.17
N GLN A 320 -10.11 27.43 -10.16
CA GLN A 320 -8.71 27.88 -10.17
C GLN A 320 -7.97 27.07 -11.24
N GLN A 321 -7.31 27.76 -12.18
CA GLN A 321 -6.47 27.15 -13.22
C GLN A 321 -5.17 26.56 -12.64
N LYS A 322 -5.25 25.74 -11.59
CA LYS A 322 -4.10 25.05 -11.02
C LYS A 322 -4.10 23.62 -11.53
N PHE A 323 -3.04 23.30 -12.28
CA PHE A 323 -2.76 21.92 -12.65
C PHE A 323 -2.04 21.22 -11.49
N ASN A 324 -2.52 20.04 -11.10
CA ASN A 324 -1.82 19.17 -10.18
C ASN A 324 -1.22 18.02 -10.97
N LEU A 325 0.09 17.80 -10.84
CA LEU A 325 0.77 16.66 -11.42
C LEU A 325 0.83 15.52 -10.40
N LEU A 326 0.51 14.31 -10.85
CA LEU A 326 0.63 13.08 -10.09
C LEU A 326 1.41 12.06 -10.91
N SER A 327 2.45 11.47 -10.35
CA SER A 327 3.18 10.39 -11.05
C SER A 327 2.25 9.21 -11.30
N ALA A 328 2.30 8.64 -12.52
CA ALA A 328 1.53 7.45 -12.86
C ALA A 328 1.96 6.23 -12.01
N ALA A 329 3.17 6.25 -11.46
CA ALA A 329 3.69 5.21 -10.58
C ALA A 329 3.23 5.35 -9.12
N ASP A 330 2.70 6.51 -8.73
CA ASP A 330 2.29 6.79 -7.35
C ASP A 330 1.05 5.97 -6.97
N PRO A 331 1.01 5.29 -5.79
CA PRO A 331 -0.18 4.54 -5.36
C PRO A 331 -1.43 5.41 -5.18
N ALA A 332 -1.29 6.73 -5.02
CA ALA A 332 -2.41 7.66 -4.99
C ALA A 332 -3.06 7.88 -6.37
N ASN A 333 -2.46 7.38 -7.44
CA ASN A 333 -3.12 7.23 -8.73
C ASN A 333 -3.94 5.91 -8.71
N PRO A 334 -5.27 5.94 -8.76
CA PRO A 334 -6.12 4.75 -8.76
C PRO A 334 -6.16 4.05 -10.14
N PHE A 335 -5.81 4.74 -11.23
CA PHE A 335 -5.90 4.21 -12.58
C PHE A 335 -4.82 3.16 -12.88
N GLY A 336 -5.23 2.05 -13.50
CA GLY A 336 -4.40 0.87 -13.71
C GLY A 336 -4.03 0.13 -12.42
N LEU A 337 -4.65 0.47 -11.30
CA LEU A 337 -4.52 -0.20 -10.00
C LEU A 337 -5.88 -0.73 -9.54
N LEU A 338 -6.86 0.16 -9.37
CA LEU A 338 -8.24 -0.19 -9.01
C LEU A 338 -9.27 0.31 -10.03
N LEU A 339 -8.95 1.37 -10.79
CA LEU A 339 -9.80 1.91 -11.84
C LEU A 339 -9.23 1.57 -13.22
N PRO A 340 -10.07 1.29 -14.23
CA PRO A 340 -9.61 1.18 -15.60
C PRO A 340 -9.08 2.53 -16.09
N TRP A 341 -8.07 2.52 -16.95
CA TRP A 341 -7.62 3.76 -17.59
C TRP A 341 -8.74 4.35 -18.45
N PRO A 342 -8.83 5.68 -18.58
CA PRO A 342 -9.73 6.31 -19.53
C PRO A 342 -9.45 5.82 -20.96
N GLU A 343 -10.51 5.55 -21.72
CA GLU A 343 -10.38 5.15 -23.12
C GLU A 343 -10.25 6.41 -24.00
N VAL A 344 -9.08 6.60 -24.61
CA VAL A 344 -8.82 7.70 -25.54
C VAL A 344 -8.22 7.15 -26.82
N THR A 345 -8.87 7.40 -27.96
CA THR A 345 -8.45 6.86 -29.26
C THR A 345 -7.01 7.23 -29.59
N GLY A 346 -6.20 6.22 -29.91
CA GLY A 346 -4.79 6.41 -30.28
C GLY A 346 -3.83 6.63 -29.12
N ILE A 347 -4.30 6.62 -27.86
CA ILE A 347 -3.48 6.83 -26.67
C ILE A 347 -3.48 5.56 -25.81
N SER A 348 -2.31 5.17 -25.30
CA SER A 348 -2.18 4.09 -24.33
C SER A 348 -1.60 4.63 -23.02
N PHE A 349 -2.23 4.27 -21.91
CA PHE A 349 -1.79 4.66 -20.57
C PHE A 349 -1.01 3.53 -19.91
N SER A 350 -0.01 3.88 -19.10
CA SER A 350 0.75 2.90 -18.33
C SER A 350 1.34 3.49 -17.05
N ARG A 351 1.39 2.66 -15.99
CA ARG A 351 2.02 2.98 -14.69
C ARG A 351 3.54 2.85 -14.78
N LYS A 352 4.19 3.79 -15.48
CA LYS A 352 5.65 3.82 -15.65
C LYS A 352 6.23 5.09 -15.05
N SER A 353 7.47 5.00 -14.56
CA SER A 353 8.24 6.18 -14.18
C SER A 353 8.40 7.13 -15.38
N GLY A 354 8.35 8.44 -15.12
CA GLY A 354 8.38 9.48 -16.15
C GLY A 354 7.01 9.82 -16.76
N ASN A 355 5.97 9.02 -16.52
CA ASN A 355 4.59 9.34 -16.92
C ASN A 355 3.86 10.06 -15.78
N TYR A 356 3.06 11.07 -16.12
CA TYR A 356 2.33 11.88 -15.16
C TYR A 356 0.88 12.06 -15.59
N LEU A 357 -0.02 12.09 -14.61
CA LEU A 357 -1.39 12.57 -14.76
C LEU A 357 -1.39 14.06 -14.44
N ALA A 358 -1.86 14.87 -15.39
CA ALA A 358 -2.12 16.28 -15.18
C ALA A 358 -3.61 16.49 -14.95
N LEU A 359 -3.98 16.87 -13.73
CA LEU A 359 -5.36 17.11 -13.33
C LEU A 359 -5.61 18.61 -13.31
N LYS A 360 -6.69 19.06 -13.95
CA LYS A 360 -7.04 20.48 -14.03
C LYS A 360 -8.04 20.79 -12.92
N GLY A 361 -7.55 21.38 -11.83
CA GLY A 361 -8.36 21.54 -10.62
C GLY A 361 -8.57 20.19 -9.91
N ASN A 362 -9.83 19.84 -9.66
CA ASN A 362 -10.28 18.54 -9.10
C ASN A 362 -10.88 17.61 -10.18
N GLN A 363 -10.63 17.90 -11.46
CA GLN A 363 -11.09 17.12 -12.61
C GLN A 363 -9.92 16.57 -13.41
#